data_AF-A0A7Y5VLA8-F1
#
_entry.id   AF-A0A7Y5VLA8-F1
#
_cell.length_a   1.000
_cell.length_b   1.000
_cell.length_c   1.000
_cell.angle_alpha   90.00
_cell.angle_beta   90.00
_cell.angle_gamma   90.00
#
_symmetry.space_group_name_H-M   'P 1'
#
loop_
_entity.id
_entity.type
_entity.pdbx_description
1 polymer ?
#
loop_
_entity_poly.entity_id
_entity_poly.type
_entity_poly.pdbx_seq_one_letter_code
_entity_poly.pdbx_strand_id
1 'polypeptide(L)'
;MPDSNTSLAAAPTPHADLAWGRTWPSLEVFTELALEHRRVIPVVRRVLADAETPVGVYRKLAKDAPGTFLLESAEHGGVWSRYSIVGARSAATLTERDGQAHWIGEPPVGLPVDGDPTAAIRDSVAALATPRT
;
A
#
# COMPACT_ATOMS: atom_id res chain seq x y z
N MET A 1 3.03 -22.59 47.00
CA MET A 1 2.57 -21.70 45.91
C MET A 1 3.78 -21.40 45.04
N PRO A 2 3.93 -21.99 43.86
CA PRO A 2 4.89 -21.49 42.88
C PRO A 2 4.17 -20.61 41.85
N ASP A 3 4.72 -19.42 41.64
CA ASP A 3 4.30 -18.49 40.60
C ASP A 3 4.81 -18.98 39.23
N SER A 4 3.92 -19.45 38.37
CA SER A 4 4.23 -19.75 36.97
C SER A 4 3.98 -18.52 36.11
N ASN A 5 4.99 -17.66 36.02
CA ASN A 5 5.05 -16.62 34.98
C ASN A 5 5.56 -17.26 33.68
N THR A 6 4.64 -17.88 32.92
CA THR A 6 4.93 -18.31 31.55
C THR A 6 4.87 -17.07 30.66
N SER A 7 6.03 -16.49 30.39
CA SER A 7 6.19 -15.53 29.30
C SER A 7 5.77 -16.21 27.99
N LEU A 8 4.61 -15.82 27.44
CA LEU A 8 4.27 -16.17 26.07
C LEU A 8 5.29 -15.46 25.17
N ALA A 9 6.20 -16.23 24.58
CA ALA A 9 6.98 -15.74 23.46
C ALA A 9 6.02 -15.18 22.41
N ALA A 10 6.25 -13.94 21.97
CA ALA A 10 5.46 -13.32 20.91
C ALA A 10 5.43 -14.27 19.70
N ALA A 11 4.23 -14.53 19.17
CA ALA A 11 4.09 -15.32 17.95
C ALA A 11 4.96 -14.69 16.84
N PRO A 12 5.62 -15.50 16.01
CA PRO A 12 6.46 -14.97 14.94
C PRO A 12 5.60 -14.12 13.99
N THR A 13 6.07 -12.92 13.67
CA THR A 13 5.41 -12.03 12.71
C THR A 13 5.22 -12.79 11.39
N PRO A 14 4.00 -12.90 10.85
CA PRO A 14 3.77 -13.64 9.62
C PRO A 14 4.50 -12.95 8.46
N HIS A 15 5.45 -13.66 7.86
CA HIS A 15 6.19 -13.19 6.70
C HIS A 15 5.40 -13.41 5.41
N ALA A 16 5.62 -12.54 4.42
CA ALA A 16 4.96 -12.64 3.12
C ALA A 16 5.42 -13.88 2.33
N ASP A 17 4.50 -14.83 2.11
CA ASP A 17 4.69 -15.91 1.13
C ASP A 17 4.30 -15.41 -0.28
N LEU A 18 5.32 -15.14 -1.10
CA LEU A 18 5.17 -14.62 -2.46
C LEU A 18 5.50 -15.67 -3.53
N ALA A 19 5.27 -16.96 -3.24
CA ALA A 19 5.33 -17.99 -4.26
C ALA A 19 4.35 -17.68 -5.42
N TRP A 20 4.72 -18.07 -6.63
CA TRP A 20 3.95 -17.76 -7.84
C TRP A 20 2.49 -18.21 -7.72
N GLY A 21 1.56 -17.31 -8.08
CA GLY A 21 0.13 -17.56 -8.08
C GLY A 21 -0.53 -17.54 -6.69
N ARG A 22 0.23 -17.53 -5.60
CA ARG A 22 -0.33 -17.44 -4.24
C ARG A 22 -0.72 -16.00 -3.90
N THR A 23 -1.84 -15.85 -3.22
CA THR A 23 -2.22 -14.59 -2.58
C THR A 23 -1.76 -14.63 -1.13
N TRP A 24 -1.06 -13.58 -0.72
CA TRP A 24 -0.75 -13.30 0.67
C TRP A 24 -1.32 -11.93 1.07
N PRO A 25 -1.77 -11.74 2.31
CA PRO A 25 -2.01 -12.79 3.30
C PRO A 25 -3.17 -13.72 2.90
N SER A 26 -3.26 -14.89 3.55
CA SER A 26 -4.52 -15.65 3.56
C SER A 26 -5.58 -14.85 4.32
N LEU A 27 -6.85 -15.23 4.21
CA LEU A 27 -7.92 -14.55 4.95
C LEU A 27 -7.67 -14.58 6.47
N GLU A 28 -7.23 -15.73 6.99
CA GLU A 28 -6.89 -15.91 8.41
C GLU A 28 -5.79 -14.93 8.85
N VAL A 29 -4.67 -14.92 8.13
CA VAL A 29 -3.54 -14.01 8.43
C VAL A 29 -3.94 -12.54 8.26
N PHE A 30 -4.78 -12.23 7.27
CA PHE A 30 -5.32 -10.87 7.09
C PHE A 30 -6.11 -10.43 8.33
N THR A 31 -6.98 -11.30 8.83
CA THR A 31 -7.79 -11.03 10.02
C THR A 31 -6.92 -10.84 11.25
N GLU A 32 -5.90 -11.67 11.44
CA GLU A 32 -4.92 -11.50 12.54
C GLU A 32 -4.20 -10.15 12.45
N LEU A 33 -3.66 -9.81 11.28
CA LEU A 33 -2.99 -8.52 11.04
C LEU A 33 -3.92 -7.32 11.28
N ALA A 34 -5.21 -7.44 10.95
CA ALA A 34 -6.20 -6.40 11.20
C ALA A 34 -6.51 -6.23 12.69
N LEU A 35 -6.54 -7.32 13.45
CA LEU A 35 -6.72 -7.31 14.91
C LEU A 35 -5.52 -6.70 15.64
N GLU A 36 -4.32 -6.76 15.06
CA GLU A 36 -3.13 -6.02 15.52
C GLU A 36 -3.19 -4.50 15.23
N HIS A 37 -4.35 -3.97 14.89
CA HIS A 37 -4.58 -2.54 14.58
C HIS A 37 -3.76 -2.01 13.38
N ARG A 38 -3.35 -2.87 12.44
CA ARG A 38 -2.71 -2.42 11.20
C ARG A 38 -3.75 -1.76 10.29
N ARG A 39 -3.54 -0.48 9.98
CA ARG A 39 -4.45 0.30 9.13
C ARG A 39 -4.24 0.07 7.64
N VAL A 40 -3.07 -0.42 7.24
CA VAL A 40 -2.77 -0.78 5.85
C VAL A 40 -2.21 -2.19 5.81
N ILE A 41 -2.92 -3.09 5.14
CA ILE A 41 -2.51 -4.49 4.96
C ILE A 41 -2.46 -4.77 3.45
N PRO A 42 -1.27 -4.95 2.85
CA PRO A 42 -1.16 -5.20 1.42
C PRO A 42 -1.58 -6.64 1.11
N VAL A 43 -2.61 -6.79 0.26
CA VAL A 43 -2.98 -8.08 -0.32
C VAL A 43 -2.30 -8.19 -1.68
N VAL A 44 -1.37 -9.13 -1.80
CA VAL A 44 -0.44 -9.24 -2.92
C VAL A 44 -0.49 -10.63 -3.53
N ARG A 45 -0.29 -10.69 -4.85
CA ARG A 45 -0.08 -11.93 -5.59
C ARG A 45 1.01 -11.73 -6.61
N ARG A 46 1.96 -12.65 -6.66
CA ARG A 46 3.03 -12.66 -7.65
C ARG A 46 2.58 -13.45 -8.89
N VAL A 47 2.61 -12.83 -10.07
CA VAL A 47 2.16 -13.42 -11.34
C VAL A 47 3.24 -13.34 -12.41
N LEU A 48 3.33 -14.35 -13.27
CA LEU A 48 4.22 -14.32 -14.42
C LEU A 48 3.72 -13.29 -15.44
N ALA A 49 4.59 -12.38 -15.84
CA ALA A 49 4.31 -11.29 -16.78
C ALA A 49 5.53 -11.03 -17.68
N ASP A 50 6.17 -12.12 -18.14
CA ASP A 50 7.36 -12.10 -18.98
C ASP A 50 7.12 -11.50 -20.37
N ALA A 51 5.89 -11.62 -20.89
CA ALA A 51 5.44 -10.99 -22.13
C ALA A 51 4.95 -9.54 -21.94
N GLU A 52 5.05 -8.97 -20.74
CA GLU A 52 4.58 -7.61 -20.45
C GLU A 52 5.74 -6.62 -20.33
N THR A 53 5.49 -5.40 -20.77
CA THR A 53 6.29 -4.22 -20.41
C THR A 53 5.52 -3.38 -19.39
N PRO A 54 6.19 -2.53 -18.59
CA PRO A 54 5.49 -1.64 -17.66
C PRO A 54 4.37 -0.80 -18.31
N VAL A 55 4.63 -0.24 -19.49
CA VAL A 55 3.62 0.50 -20.26
C VAL A 55 2.49 -0.41 -20.76
N GLY A 56 2.78 -1.67 -21.09
CA GLY A 56 1.79 -2.68 -21.47
C GLY A 56 0.84 -3.01 -20.31
N VAL A 57 1.40 -3.21 -19.11
CA VAL A 57 0.62 -3.42 -17.88
C VAL A 57 -0.25 -2.20 -17.57
N TYR A 58 0.34 -1.00 -17.62
CA TYR A 58 -0.41 0.24 -17.39
C TYR A 58 -1.58 0.38 -18.36
N ARG A 59 -1.40 0.18 -19.67
CA ARG A 59 -2.49 0.25 -20.64
C ARG A 59 -3.61 -0.77 -20.36
N LYS A 60 -3.25 -1.99 -19.95
CA LYS A 60 -4.21 -3.06 -19.64
C LYS A 60 -5.02 -2.77 -18.38
N LEU A 61 -4.37 -2.28 -17.32
CA LEU A 61 -4.98 -2.10 -16.00
C LEU A 61 -5.58 -0.71 -15.79
N ALA A 62 -4.88 0.35 -16.20
CA ALA A 62 -5.23 1.74 -15.92
C ALA A 62 -6.05 2.40 -17.03
N LYS A 63 -5.80 2.05 -18.31
CA LYS A 63 -6.52 2.59 -19.48
C LYS A 63 -6.56 4.13 -19.54
N ASP A 64 -5.51 4.80 -19.06
CA ASP A 64 -5.42 6.26 -18.97
C ASP A 64 -6.57 6.92 -18.18
N ALA A 65 -7.21 6.16 -17.27
CA ALA A 65 -8.28 6.70 -16.43
C ALA A 65 -7.74 7.69 -15.39
N PRO A 66 -8.54 8.67 -14.94
CA PRO A 66 -8.16 9.55 -13.84
C PRO A 66 -7.75 8.78 -12.57
N GLY A 67 -6.75 9.31 -11.85
CA GLY A 67 -6.25 8.68 -10.61
C GLY A 67 -5.36 7.46 -10.84
N THR A 68 -4.86 7.28 -12.06
CA THR A 68 -3.87 6.25 -12.41
C THR A 68 -2.48 6.85 -12.65
N PHE A 69 -1.44 6.03 -12.56
CA PHE A 69 -0.07 6.47 -12.82
C PHE A 69 0.85 5.32 -13.25
N LEU A 70 1.93 5.68 -13.93
CA LEU A 70 3.09 4.83 -14.22
C LEU A 70 4.35 5.59 -13.78
N LEU A 71 5.12 4.98 -12.88
CA LEU A 71 6.42 5.50 -12.45
C LEU A 71 7.52 4.54 -12.90
N GLU A 72 8.51 5.06 -13.62
CA GLU A 72 9.69 4.34 -14.06
C GLU A 72 10.93 5.14 -13.69
N SER A 73 11.98 4.47 -13.19
CA SER A 73 13.26 5.13 -12.93
C SER A 73 14.28 4.77 -14.01
N ALA A 74 14.80 5.80 -14.67
CA ALA A 74 15.94 5.70 -15.56
C ALA A 74 17.21 6.04 -14.78
N GLU A 75 18.19 5.13 -14.72
CA GLU A 75 19.49 5.45 -14.16
C GLU A 75 20.40 6.05 -15.25
N HIS A 76 21.21 7.04 -14.88
CA HIS A 76 22.26 7.57 -15.77
C HIS A 76 23.27 6.46 -16.06
N GLY A 77 23.33 5.98 -17.30
CA GLY A 77 24.24 4.90 -17.70
C GLY A 77 23.62 3.78 -18.53
N GLY A 78 22.33 3.88 -18.88
CA GLY A 78 21.66 2.90 -19.75
C GLY A 78 21.15 1.64 -19.05
N VAL A 79 21.24 1.60 -17.71
CA VAL A 79 20.63 0.54 -16.89
C VAL A 79 19.26 1.02 -16.46
N TRP A 80 18.20 0.33 -16.87
CA TRP A 80 16.87 0.56 -16.30
C TRP A 80 16.82 0.03 -14.87
N SER A 81 16.11 0.76 -14.00
CA SER A 81 15.84 0.30 -12.64
C SER A 81 15.10 -1.04 -12.64
N ARG A 82 15.22 -1.80 -11.54
CA ARG A 82 14.57 -3.12 -11.40
C ARG A 82 13.05 -3.07 -11.36
N TYR A 83 12.45 -1.91 -11.09
CA TYR A 83 11.03 -1.81 -10.76
C TYR A 83 10.38 -0.63 -11.50
N SER A 84 9.20 -0.89 -12.04
CA SER A 84 8.21 0.13 -12.41
C SER A 84 6.98 -0.04 -11.53
N ILE A 85 6.31 1.06 -11.20
CA ILE A 85 5.12 1.06 -10.32
C ILE A 85 3.92 1.55 -11.11
N VAL A 86 2.86 0.75 -11.13
CA VAL A 86 1.58 1.07 -11.79
C VAL A 86 0.49 1.26 -10.73
N GLY A 87 -0.07 2.46 -10.66
CA GLY A 87 -1.31 2.74 -9.95
C GLY A 87 -2.49 2.55 -10.89
N ALA A 88 -3.26 1.47 -10.72
CA ALA A 88 -4.34 1.12 -11.65
C ALA A 88 -5.69 1.79 -11.33
N ARG A 89 -5.94 2.14 -10.06
CA ARG A 89 -7.16 2.84 -9.62
C ARG A 89 -6.98 3.33 -8.18
N SER A 90 -6.61 4.59 -8.00
CA SER A 90 -6.60 5.20 -6.67
C SER A 90 -8.05 5.45 -6.22
N ALA A 91 -8.42 4.96 -5.03
CA ALA A 91 -9.78 5.16 -4.49
C ALA A 91 -10.04 6.61 -4.04
N ALA A 92 -8.97 7.30 -3.65
CA ALA A 92 -9.01 8.70 -3.28
C ALA A 92 -7.69 9.41 -3.57
N THR A 93 -7.76 10.72 -3.80
CA THR A 93 -6.61 11.61 -4.02
C THR A 93 -6.75 12.84 -3.12
N LEU A 94 -5.74 13.09 -2.29
CA LEU A 94 -5.62 14.33 -1.51
C LEU A 94 -5.03 15.43 -2.39
N THR A 95 -5.71 16.56 -2.46
CA THR A 95 -5.32 17.77 -3.20
C THR A 95 -5.56 19.01 -2.34
N GLU A 96 -5.23 20.17 -2.88
CA GLU A 96 -5.58 21.47 -2.33
C GLU A 96 -6.69 22.12 -3.17
N ARG A 97 -7.59 22.85 -2.48
CA ARG A 97 -8.60 23.72 -3.07
C ARG A 97 -8.84 24.92 -2.16
N ASP A 98 -8.66 26.13 -2.70
CA ASP A 98 -8.88 27.40 -1.99
C ASP A 98 -8.09 27.53 -0.67
N GLY A 99 -6.86 27.04 -0.68
CA GLY A 99 -5.93 26.97 0.44
C GLY A 99 -6.23 25.85 1.44
N GLN A 100 -7.20 24.98 1.15
CA GLN A 100 -7.66 23.92 2.06
C GLN A 100 -7.40 22.53 1.47
N ALA A 101 -7.11 21.58 2.35
CA ALA A 101 -7.04 20.17 2.01
C ALA A 101 -8.39 19.70 1.45
N HIS A 102 -8.35 18.90 0.39
CA HIS A 102 -9.54 18.43 -0.28
C HIS A 102 -9.32 17.02 -0.82
N TRP A 103 -10.33 16.15 -0.70
CA TRP A 103 -10.27 14.80 -1.26
C TRP A 103 -11.16 14.68 -2.49
N ILE A 104 -10.60 14.08 -3.53
CA ILE A 104 -11.36 13.52 -4.65
C ILE A 104 -11.53 12.02 -4.37
N GLY A 105 -12.76 11.51 -4.44
CA GLY A 105 -13.08 10.11 -4.15
C GLY A 105 -13.41 9.86 -2.67
N GLU A 106 -13.21 8.63 -2.20
CA GLU A 106 -13.57 8.19 -0.85
C GLU A 106 -12.32 7.93 0.01
N PRO A 107 -11.86 8.91 0.83
CA PRO A 107 -10.70 8.71 1.67
C PRO A 107 -10.97 7.68 2.76
N PRO A 108 -9.93 6.98 3.26
CA PRO A 108 -10.05 6.17 4.45
C PRO A 108 -10.67 6.94 5.62
N VAL A 109 -11.52 6.26 6.39
CA VAL A 109 -12.18 6.86 7.55
C VAL A 109 -11.15 7.36 8.57
N GLY A 110 -11.41 8.54 9.13
CA GLY A 110 -10.59 9.14 10.18
C GLY A 110 -9.34 9.86 9.67
N LEU A 111 -9.25 10.17 8.37
CA LEU A 111 -8.22 11.07 7.84
C LEU A 111 -8.71 12.53 7.85
N PRO A 112 -7.79 13.52 7.93
CA PRO A 112 -8.15 14.94 7.80
C PRO A 112 -8.85 15.21 6.46
N VAL A 113 -9.94 15.99 6.48
CA VAL A 113 -10.74 16.28 5.27
C VAL A 113 -10.71 17.75 4.84
N ASP A 114 -10.12 18.62 5.65
CA ASP A 114 -9.96 20.06 5.45
C ASP A 114 -8.67 20.57 6.14
N GLY A 115 -8.46 21.89 6.15
CA GLY A 115 -7.33 22.53 6.82
C GLY A 115 -6.08 22.69 5.94
N ASP A 116 -4.92 22.93 6.55
CA ASP A 116 -3.66 23.09 5.82
C ASP A 116 -3.30 21.81 5.04
N PRO A 117 -3.09 21.87 3.71
CA PRO A 117 -2.83 20.69 2.89
C PRO A 117 -1.56 19.91 3.29
N THR A 118 -0.51 20.61 3.73
CA THR A 118 0.75 19.96 4.10
C THR A 118 0.62 19.21 5.43
N ALA A 119 -0.09 19.82 6.39
CA ALA A 119 -0.48 19.17 7.64
C ALA A 119 -1.36 17.94 7.37
N ALA A 120 -2.37 18.08 6.49
CA ALA A 120 -3.24 16.97 6.12
C ALA A 120 -2.48 15.78 5.51
N ILE A 121 -1.49 16.04 4.63
CA ILE A 121 -0.63 14.98 4.08
C ILE A 121 0.17 14.29 5.20
N ARG A 122 0.88 15.08 6.04
CA ARG A 122 1.68 14.55 7.15
C ARG A 122 0.85 13.68 8.08
N ASP A 123 -0.31 14.17 8.48
CA ASP A 123 -1.17 13.51 9.46
C ASP A 123 -1.83 12.28 8.83
N SER A 124 -2.17 12.31 7.54
CA SER A 124 -2.65 11.13 6.80
C SER A 124 -1.59 10.03 6.72
N VAL A 125 -0.35 10.38 6.39
CA VAL A 125 0.77 9.42 6.33
C VAL A 125 1.06 8.83 7.71
N ALA A 126 1.09 9.67 8.76
CA ALA A 126 1.29 9.22 10.13
C ALA A 126 0.18 8.27 10.58
N ALA A 127 -1.08 8.61 10.27
CA ALA A 127 -2.22 7.80 10.64
C ALA A 127 -2.24 6.45 9.88
N LEU A 128 -1.74 6.38 8.64
CA LEU A 128 -1.68 5.14 7.84
C LEU A 128 -0.36 4.35 8.00
N ALA A 129 0.58 4.85 8.78
CA ALA A 129 1.88 4.22 8.97
C ALA A 129 1.72 2.78 9.50
N THR A 130 2.38 1.83 8.84
CA THR A 130 2.35 0.42 9.21
C THR A 130 3.79 -0.09 9.38
N PRO A 131 4.15 -0.73 10.51
CA PRO A 131 5.47 -1.30 10.72
C PRO A 131 5.83 -2.34 9.66
N ARG A 132 7.11 -2.39 9.28
CA ARG A 132 7.62 -3.41 8.36
C ARG A 132 7.49 -4.80 9.02
N THR A 133 6.96 -5.76 8.26
CA THR A 133 6.92 -7.19 8.57
C THR A 133 8.15 -7.92 8.06
#